data_AF-A0A843JC40-F1
#
_entry.id   AF-A0A843JC40-F1
#
_cell.length_a   1.000
_cell.length_b   1.000
_cell.length_c   1.000
_cell.angle_alpha   90.00
_cell.angle_beta   90.00
_cell.angle_gamma   90.00
#
_symmetry.space_group_name_H-M   'P 1'
#
loop_
_entity.id
_entity.type
_entity.pdbx_description
1 polymer ?
#
loop_
_entity_poly.entity_id
_entity_poly.type
_entity_poly.pdbx_seq_one_letter_code
_entity_poly.pdbx_strand_id
1 'polypeptide(L)'
;IEPSVDGYVGGLGRIGHRMKKQEGEIEYLDRLIDEVAGVLDIRRESIAKDPLSVSPARLMSVIDEDLGITKGSTHPTPVTVQIAGLRVKIPYGEYADYVASIKIDDSVKVGDVAEILPSRMRDYILLRIKPFSDTGIMV
;
A
#
# COMPACT_ATOMS: atom_id res chain seq x y z
N ILE A 1 12.00 -14.80 -20.74
CA ILE A 1 11.59 -14.78 -19.31
C ILE A 1 11.55 -13.30 -18.96
N GLU A 2 10.35 -12.72 -18.91
CA GLU A 2 10.21 -11.38 -18.33
C GLU A 2 10.74 -11.44 -16.89
N PRO A 3 11.67 -10.56 -16.50
CA PRO A 3 12.09 -10.52 -15.11
C PRO A 3 10.87 -10.18 -14.26
N SER A 4 10.71 -10.84 -13.11
CA SER A 4 9.55 -10.68 -12.21
C SER A 4 9.54 -9.35 -11.45
N VAL A 5 10.07 -8.28 -12.05
CA VAL A 5 10.31 -6.99 -11.42
C VAL A 5 9.65 -5.92 -12.27
N ASP A 6 9.03 -4.94 -11.62
CA ASP A 6 8.33 -3.86 -12.31
C ASP A 6 9.30 -2.82 -12.92
N GLY A 7 10.57 -2.79 -12.46
CA GLY A 7 11.64 -1.94 -12.98
C GLY A 7 13.02 -2.40 -12.49
N TYR A 8 14.08 -2.03 -13.21
CA TYR A 8 15.46 -2.42 -12.87
C TYR A 8 16.43 -1.24 -12.98
N VAL A 9 17.17 -0.99 -11.89
CA VAL A 9 18.23 0.03 -11.85
C VAL A 9 19.54 -0.65 -11.48
N GLY A 10 20.48 -0.65 -12.42
CA GLY A 10 21.82 -1.17 -12.22
C GLY A 10 22.78 -0.16 -11.58
N GLY A 11 23.94 -0.65 -11.11
CA GLY A 11 25.03 0.21 -10.62
C GLY A 11 24.91 0.68 -9.17
N LEU A 12 23.82 0.33 -8.48
CA LEU A 12 23.65 0.56 -7.04
C LEU A 12 24.19 -0.63 -6.24
N GLY A 13 25.08 -0.38 -5.27
CA GLY A 13 25.73 -1.44 -4.51
C GLY A 13 26.38 -0.97 -3.21
N ARG A 14 27.00 -1.89 -2.48
CA ARG A 14 27.70 -1.58 -1.22
C ARG A 14 28.97 -0.80 -1.52
N ILE A 15 29.02 0.45 -1.05
CA ILE A 15 30.23 1.27 -1.09
C ILE A 15 31.03 1.03 0.18
N GLY A 16 32.33 0.75 0.04
CA GLY A 16 33.22 0.63 1.19
C GLY A 16 33.40 1.99 1.87
N HIS A 17 33.27 2.04 3.20
CA HIS A 17 33.30 3.28 4.02
C HIS A 17 34.47 4.24 3.71
N ARG A 18 35.59 3.74 3.16
CA ARG A 18 36.80 4.53 2.84
C ARG A 18 36.77 5.21 1.46
N MET A 19 35.82 4.90 0.59
CA MET A 19 35.65 5.62 -0.68
C MET A 19 34.82 6.89 -0.40
N LYS A 20 35.46 8.06 -0.54
CA LYS A 20 34.90 9.36 -0.12
C LYS A 20 33.75 9.87 -1.00
N LYS A 21 33.51 9.28 -2.18
CA LYS A 21 32.35 9.46 -3.05
C LYS A 21 32.51 8.55 -4.27
N GLN A 22 31.42 7.97 -4.76
CA GLN A 22 31.42 7.33 -6.08
C GLN A 22 31.14 8.43 -7.13
N GLU A 23 31.89 8.46 -8.23
CA GLU A 23 31.53 9.31 -9.36
C GLU A 23 30.13 8.92 -9.85
N GLY A 24 29.28 9.93 -10.12
CA GLY A 24 27.92 9.71 -10.59
C GLY A 24 26.92 9.20 -9.54
N GLU A 25 27.23 9.21 -8.23
CA GLU A 25 26.29 8.76 -7.18
C GLU A 25 24.92 9.47 -7.27
N ILE A 26 24.92 10.78 -7.51
CA ILE A 26 23.70 11.57 -7.72
C ILE A 26 22.96 11.08 -8.98
N GLU A 27 23.67 10.86 -10.09
CA GLU A 27 23.08 10.38 -11.34
C GLU A 27 22.50 8.95 -11.24
N TYR A 28 23.04 8.11 -10.34
CA TYR A 28 22.44 6.81 -10.02
C TYR A 28 21.16 6.98 -9.20
N LEU A 29 21.12 7.94 -8.28
CA LEU A 29 19.90 8.27 -7.52
C LEU A 29 18.84 8.90 -8.43
N ASP A 30 19.21 9.74 -9.38
CA ASP A 30 18.30 10.31 -10.37
C ASP A 30 17.68 9.21 -11.23
N ARG A 31 18.49 8.28 -11.76
CA ARG A 31 17.98 7.10 -12.47
C ARG A 31 17.06 6.22 -11.63
N LEU A 32 17.33 6.10 -10.34
CA LEU A 32 16.45 5.38 -9.42
C LEU A 32 15.11 6.09 -9.28
N ILE A 33 15.12 7.42 -9.13
CA ILE A 33 13.91 8.23 -9.05
C ILE A 33 13.10 8.09 -10.35
N ASP A 34 13.74 8.19 -11.51
CA ASP A 34 13.08 8.11 -12.81
C ASP A 34 12.39 6.75 -13.01
N GLU A 35 13.07 5.65 -12.69
CA GLU A 35 12.47 4.32 -12.81
C GLU A 35 11.33 4.09 -11.82
N VAL A 36 11.51 4.51 -10.55
CA VAL A 36 10.43 4.40 -9.56
C VAL A 36 9.22 5.25 -9.98
N ALA A 37 9.45 6.47 -10.47
CA ALA A 37 8.38 7.34 -10.96
C ALA A 37 7.64 6.70 -12.15
N GLY A 38 8.36 6.15 -13.13
CA GLY A 38 7.78 5.45 -14.27
C GLY A 38 6.91 4.26 -13.86
N VAL A 39 7.39 3.43 -12.93
CA VAL A 39 6.61 2.30 -12.39
C VAL A 39 5.34 2.78 -11.68
N LEU A 40 5.44 3.85 -10.89
CA LEU A 40 4.29 4.44 -10.20
C LEU A 40 3.26 5.00 -11.19
N ASP A 41 3.71 5.62 -12.28
CA ASP A 41 2.82 6.18 -13.30
C ASP A 41 2.10 5.08 -14.07
N ILE A 42 2.79 4.01 -14.48
CA ILE A 42 2.15 2.82 -15.09
C ILE A 42 1.10 2.24 -14.13
N ARG A 43 1.41 2.16 -12.84
CA ARG A 43 0.47 1.66 -11.82
C ARG A 43 -0.75 2.57 -11.70
N ARG A 44 -0.56 3.90 -11.71
CA ARG A 44 -1.67 4.88 -11.69
C ARG A 44 -2.53 4.78 -12.94
N GLU A 45 -1.93 4.63 -14.11
CA GLU A 45 -2.67 4.43 -15.36
C GLU A 45 -3.49 3.14 -15.34
N SER A 46 -2.94 2.06 -14.81
CA SER A 46 -3.67 0.81 -14.63
C SER A 46 -4.89 1.00 -13.72
N ILE A 47 -4.75 1.74 -12.63
CA ILE A 47 -5.86 2.05 -11.71
C ILE A 47 -6.85 3.03 -12.37
N ALA A 48 -6.40 3.94 -13.22
CA ALA A 48 -7.29 4.83 -13.96
C ALA A 48 -8.16 4.07 -14.97
N LYS A 49 -7.62 3.00 -15.58
CA LYS A 49 -8.37 2.11 -16.49
C LYS A 49 -9.42 1.29 -15.76
N ASP A 50 -9.10 0.81 -14.55
CA ASP A 50 -10.02 0.07 -13.69
C ASP A 50 -9.97 0.65 -12.26
N PRO A 51 -10.83 1.65 -11.96
CA PRO A 51 -10.83 2.35 -10.69
C PRO A 51 -11.02 1.41 -9.49
N LEU A 52 -10.47 1.81 -8.35
CA LEU A 52 -10.67 1.10 -7.09
C LEU A 52 -12.15 1.18 -6.66
N SER A 53 -12.66 0.08 -6.11
CA SER A 53 -14.04 -0.03 -5.61
C SER A 53 -14.35 1.01 -4.52
N VAL A 54 -13.34 1.40 -3.75
CA VAL A 54 -13.41 2.44 -2.73
C VAL A 54 -12.13 3.25 -2.73
N SER A 55 -12.22 4.55 -2.46
CA SER A 55 -11.00 5.37 -2.31
C SER A 55 -10.23 4.94 -1.04
N PRO A 56 -8.89 4.83 -1.09
CA PRO A 56 -8.09 4.51 0.09
C PRO A 56 -8.34 5.48 1.27
N ALA A 57 -8.55 6.77 0.98
CA ALA A 57 -8.85 7.78 2.00
C ALA A 57 -10.18 7.50 2.72
N ARG A 58 -11.25 7.17 1.98
CA ARG A 58 -12.54 6.81 2.58
C ARG A 58 -12.42 5.58 3.48
N LEU A 59 -11.74 4.53 2.98
CA LEU A 59 -11.54 3.31 3.74
C LEU A 59 -10.72 3.55 5.03
N MET A 60 -9.74 4.45 4.99
CA MET A 60 -8.98 4.84 6.17
C MET A 60 -9.88 5.48 7.23
N SER A 61 -10.72 6.44 6.84
CA SER A 61 -11.64 7.11 7.77
C SER A 61 -12.59 6.11 8.43
N VAL A 62 -13.22 5.22 7.64
CA VAL A 62 -14.15 4.21 8.15
C VAL A 62 -13.48 3.30 9.19
N ILE A 63 -12.28 2.79 8.88
CA ILE A 63 -11.55 1.90 9.79
C ILE A 63 -11.09 2.63 11.05
N ASP A 64 -10.61 3.87 10.91
CA ASP A 64 -10.11 4.64 12.05
C ASP A 64 -11.24 5.13 12.98
N GLU A 65 -12.41 5.45 12.43
CA GLU A 65 -13.60 5.83 13.21
C GLU A 65 -14.14 4.64 14.03
N ASP A 66 -14.18 3.45 13.44
CA ASP A 66 -14.70 2.25 14.08
C ASP A 66 -13.74 1.70 15.15
N LEU A 67 -12.44 1.62 14.84
CA LEU A 67 -11.42 1.06 15.74
C LEU A 67 -10.72 2.10 16.63
N GLY A 68 -10.88 3.40 16.37
CA GLY A 68 -10.25 4.47 17.15
C GLY A 68 -8.70 4.42 17.14
N ILE A 69 -8.09 3.90 16.08
CA ILE A 69 -6.67 3.52 16.05
C ILE A 69 -5.76 4.73 16.24
N THR A 70 -6.05 5.84 15.57
CA THR A 70 -5.25 7.07 15.64
C THR A 70 -5.25 7.69 17.04
N LYS A 71 -6.34 7.51 17.81
CA LYS A 71 -6.45 8.03 19.18
C LYS A 71 -5.78 7.09 20.21
N GLY A 72 -5.83 5.78 19.97
CA GLY A 72 -5.34 4.77 20.91
C GLY A 72 -3.90 4.32 20.71
N SER A 73 -3.29 4.60 19.54
CA SER A 73 -1.97 4.08 19.19
C SER A 73 -0.84 5.05 19.51
N THR A 74 0.27 4.53 20.04
CA THR A 74 1.53 5.28 20.23
C THR A 74 2.37 5.36 18.95
N HIS A 75 1.94 4.70 17.86
CA HIS A 75 2.64 4.79 16.58
C HIS A 75 2.43 6.16 15.93
N PRO A 76 3.47 6.75 15.31
CA PRO A 76 3.34 8.06 14.65
C PRO A 76 2.42 8.02 13.42
N THR A 77 2.29 6.84 12.79
CA THR A 77 1.40 6.59 11.64
C THR A 77 0.70 5.24 11.81
N PRO A 78 -0.37 5.16 12.62
CA PRO A 78 -1.05 3.89 12.92
C PRO A 78 -1.74 3.29 11.69
N VAL A 79 -2.35 4.15 10.87
CA VAL A 79 -2.90 3.82 9.55
C VAL A 79 -2.11 4.57 8.50
N THR A 80 -1.65 3.88 7.45
CA THR A 80 -0.89 4.48 6.34
C THR A 80 -1.61 4.21 5.02
N VAL A 81 -1.90 5.28 4.28
CA VAL A 81 -2.53 5.19 2.96
C VAL A 81 -1.50 4.78 1.90
N GLN A 82 -1.87 3.84 1.04
CA GLN A 82 -1.10 3.42 -0.13
C GLN A 82 -1.93 3.63 -1.41
N ILE A 83 -1.29 3.54 -2.58
CA ILE A 83 -1.94 3.80 -3.87
C ILE A 83 -3.22 2.96 -4.10
N ALA A 84 -3.19 1.68 -3.70
CA ALA A 84 -4.30 0.74 -3.90
C ALA A 84 -4.70 0.02 -2.60
N GLY A 85 -4.55 0.67 -1.45
CA GLY A 85 -4.76 -0.02 -0.19
C GLY A 85 -4.36 0.77 1.05
N LEU A 86 -4.35 0.06 2.17
CA LEU A 86 -4.01 0.61 3.48
C LEU A 86 -3.08 -0.35 4.23
N ARG A 87 -2.23 0.23 5.07
CA ARG A 87 -1.48 -0.50 6.08
C ARG A 87 -1.93 -0.08 7.46
N VAL A 88 -2.48 -1.03 8.21
CA VAL A 88 -3.02 -0.81 9.56
C VAL A 88 -2.13 -1.54 10.54
N LYS A 89 -1.46 -0.81 11.43
CA LYS A 89 -0.45 -1.34 12.36
C LYS A 89 -1.10 -1.96 13.62
N ILE A 90 -2.01 -2.90 13.40
CA ILE A 90 -2.64 -3.73 14.44
C ILE A 90 -2.41 -5.21 14.12
N PRO A 91 -2.40 -6.12 15.11
CA PRO A 91 -2.18 -7.54 14.88
C PRO A 91 -3.23 -8.16 13.95
N TYR A 92 -2.78 -8.89 12.92
CA TYR A 92 -3.67 -9.53 11.94
C TYR A 92 -4.53 -10.61 12.58
N GLY A 93 -3.93 -11.52 13.35
CA GLY A 93 -4.65 -12.67 13.91
C GLY A 93 -5.84 -12.29 14.80
N GLU A 94 -5.79 -11.13 15.46
CA GLU A 94 -6.86 -10.67 16.36
C GLU A 94 -7.93 -9.83 15.64
N TYR A 95 -7.53 -9.04 14.65
CA TYR A 95 -8.39 -8.00 14.07
C TYR A 95 -8.80 -8.27 12.62
N ALA A 96 -8.27 -9.27 11.93
CA ALA A 96 -8.57 -9.52 10.51
C ALA A 96 -10.06 -9.72 10.24
N ASP A 97 -10.71 -10.62 10.98
CA ASP A 97 -12.15 -10.91 10.81
C ASP A 97 -13.02 -9.71 11.20
N TYR A 98 -12.61 -8.99 12.23
CA TYR A 98 -13.30 -7.78 12.66
C TYR A 98 -13.23 -6.71 11.58
N VAL A 99 -12.03 -6.41 11.06
CA VAL A 99 -11.82 -5.46 9.97
C VAL A 99 -12.61 -5.85 8.73
N ALA A 100 -12.68 -7.15 8.40
CA ALA A 100 -13.49 -7.64 7.29
C ALA A 100 -14.99 -7.33 7.45
N SER A 101 -15.47 -7.32 8.70
CA SER A 101 -16.89 -7.14 9.04
C SER A 101 -17.34 -5.68 9.10
N ILE A 102 -16.40 -4.72 9.16
CA ILE A 102 -16.70 -3.28 9.22
C ILE A 102 -17.50 -2.87 7.99
N LYS A 103 -18.56 -2.09 8.21
CA LYS A 103 -19.44 -1.57 7.16
C LYS A 103 -18.90 -0.24 6.63
N ILE A 104 -18.77 -0.14 5.31
CA ILE A 104 -18.43 1.11 4.62
C ILE A 104 -19.70 1.89 4.26
N ASP A 105 -20.76 1.15 3.93
CA ASP A 105 -22.10 1.64 3.61
C ASP A 105 -23.15 0.61 4.09
N ASP A 106 -24.43 0.89 3.94
CA ASP A 106 -25.53 0.10 4.52
C ASP A 106 -25.47 -1.41 4.18
N SER A 107 -24.95 -1.75 2.98
CA SER A 107 -24.88 -3.12 2.45
C SER A 107 -23.47 -3.63 2.14
N VAL A 108 -22.43 -2.78 2.23
CA VAL A 108 -21.07 -3.12 1.77
C VAL A 108 -20.10 -3.18 2.94
N LYS A 109 -19.37 -4.28 3.06
CA LYS A 109 -18.33 -4.47 4.07
C LYS A 109 -16.93 -4.31 3.47
N VAL A 110 -15.94 -4.10 4.34
CA VAL A 110 -14.53 -4.02 3.94
C VAL A 110 -14.06 -5.30 3.24
N GLY A 111 -14.48 -6.49 3.72
CA GLY A 111 -14.11 -7.76 3.10
C GLY A 111 -14.65 -7.95 1.67
N ASP A 112 -15.72 -7.24 1.30
CA ASP A 112 -16.30 -7.32 -0.05
C ASP A 112 -15.45 -6.52 -1.05
N VAL A 113 -14.87 -5.40 -0.61
CA VAL A 113 -14.13 -4.46 -1.47
C VAL A 113 -12.62 -4.60 -1.37
N ALA A 114 -12.09 -5.25 -0.34
CA ALA A 114 -10.66 -5.35 -0.08
C ALA A 114 -10.23 -6.75 0.38
N GLU A 115 -9.03 -7.15 -0.04
CA GLU A 115 -8.33 -8.33 0.47
C GLU A 115 -7.51 -7.97 1.71
N ILE A 116 -7.64 -8.77 2.78
CA ILE A 116 -6.98 -8.54 4.07
C ILE A 116 -5.85 -9.56 4.21
N LEU A 117 -4.62 -9.06 4.21
CA LEU A 117 -3.41 -9.88 4.21
C LEU A 117 -2.55 -9.59 5.45
N PRO A 118 -1.86 -10.61 6.00
CA PRO A 118 -0.88 -10.40 7.05
C PRO A 118 0.43 -9.85 6.48
N SER A 119 1.03 -8.90 7.20
CA SER A 119 2.37 -8.40 6.89
C SER A 119 3.42 -9.41 7.34
N ARG A 120 4.22 -9.93 6.41
CA ARG A 120 5.31 -10.88 6.70
C ARG A 120 6.38 -10.37 7.68
N MET A 121 6.46 -9.06 7.91
CA MET A 121 7.51 -8.47 8.76
C MET A 121 7.09 -8.29 10.22
N ARG A 122 5.84 -7.89 10.50
CA ARG A 122 5.37 -7.53 11.85
C ARG A 122 3.93 -7.96 12.16
N ASP A 123 3.39 -8.90 11.40
CA ASP A 123 2.00 -9.39 11.54
C ASP A 123 0.93 -8.29 11.56
N TYR A 124 1.21 -7.17 10.89
CA TYR A 124 0.25 -6.08 10.73
C TYR A 124 -0.73 -6.35 9.59
N ILE A 125 -1.90 -5.74 9.65
CA ILE A 125 -2.90 -5.84 8.59
C ILE A 125 -2.48 -5.01 7.36
N LEU A 126 -2.51 -5.65 6.19
CA LEU A 126 -2.41 -5.02 4.87
C LEU A 126 -3.74 -5.21 4.15
N LEU A 127 -4.36 -4.09 3.79
CA LEU A 127 -5.58 -4.06 2.99
C LEU A 127 -5.21 -3.75 1.55
N ARG A 128 -5.63 -4.60 0.61
CA ARG A 128 -5.55 -4.34 -0.83
C ARG A 128 -6.94 -4.12 -1.37
N ILE A 129 -7.22 -2.91 -1.83
CA ILE A 129 -8.53 -2.59 -2.40
C ILE A 129 -8.62 -3.19 -3.79
N LYS A 130 -9.70 -3.90 -4.05
CA LYS A 130 -9.99 -4.51 -5.34
C LYS A 130 -10.53 -3.46 -6.32
N PRO A 131 -10.19 -3.55 -7.61
CA PRO A 131 -10.82 -2.73 -8.63
C PRO A 131 -12.32 -3.00 -8.77
N PHE A 132 -13.04 -2.07 -9.39
CA PHE A 132 -14.48 -2.18 -9.64
C PHE A 132 -14.83 -3.44 -10.43
N SER A 133 -14.00 -3.81 -11.40
CA SER A 133 -14.26 -4.99 -12.25
C SER A 133 -14.30 -6.30 -11.47
N ASP A 134 -13.62 -6.39 -10.32
CA ASP A 134 -13.60 -7.60 -9.47
C ASP A 134 -14.76 -7.65 -8.49
N THR A 135 -15.22 -6.50 -8.00
CA THR A 135 -16.23 -6.42 -6.92
C THR A 135 -17.63 -6.16 -7.45
N GLY A 136 -17.76 -5.49 -8.60
CA GLY A 136 -19.01 -4.93 -9.10
C GLY A 136 -19.59 -3.81 -8.22
N ILE A 137 -18.82 -3.28 -7.27
CA ILE A 137 -19.26 -2.35 -6.24
C ILE A 137 -18.42 -1.07 -6.33
N MET A 138 -19.08 0.09 -6.28
CA MET A 138 -18.41 1.40 -6.28
C MET A 138 -18.96 2.27 -5.15
N VAL A 139 -18.09 2.63 -4.19
CA VAL A 139 -18.45 3.31 -2.94
C VAL A 139 -17.41 4.36 -2.57
#